data_AF-A0A3B5ZP52-F1
#
_entry.id   AF-A0A3B5ZP52-F1
#
_cell.length_a   1.000
_cell.length_b   1.000
_cell.length_c   1.000
_cell.angle_alpha   90.00
_cell.angle_beta   90.00
_cell.angle_gamma   90.00
#
_symmetry.space_group_name_H-M   'P 1'
#
loop_
_entity.id
_entity.type
_entity.pdbx_description
1 polymer ?
#
loop_
_entity_poly.entity_id
_entity_poly.type
_entity_poly.pdbx_seq_one_letter_code
_entity_poly.pdbx_strand_id
1 'polypeptide(L)'
;MEEQAPPVPTSRISVRKAIEVIQTFDDYKRWLLTEIGFGGILKLPMLQKLNLKFSAWTMSKVYVERRAIVLSETKVLKFFAEDIHKVFGIPCGHRNVKGRDGFIKPEAVTFIKRTLGMDRTGVHSLRAAEEFVMRDISEPAR
;
A
#
# COMPACT_ATOMS: atom_id res chain seq x y z
N MET A 1 7.94 12.80 -39.55
CA MET A 1 7.87 11.83 -38.43
C MET A 1 7.46 12.63 -37.22
N GLU A 2 6.21 12.51 -36.80
CA GLU A 2 5.69 13.19 -35.63
C GLU A 2 6.22 12.45 -34.39
N GLU A 3 7.06 13.12 -33.61
CA GLU A 3 7.62 12.57 -32.38
C GLU A 3 6.49 12.47 -31.35
N GLN A 4 5.95 11.27 -31.20
CA GLN A 4 4.85 11.00 -30.28
C GLN A 4 5.35 11.22 -28.85
N ALA A 5 4.89 12.31 -28.22
CA ALA A 5 5.23 12.63 -26.85
C ALA A 5 4.96 11.41 -25.94
N PRO A 6 5.86 11.08 -25.01
CA PRO A 6 5.69 9.92 -24.14
C PRO A 6 4.35 10.01 -23.40
N PRO A 7 3.62 8.89 -23.26
CA PRO A 7 2.30 8.89 -22.64
C PRO A 7 2.40 9.51 -21.24
N VAL A 8 1.47 10.43 -20.95
CA VAL A 8 1.41 11.12 -19.66
C VAL A 8 1.35 10.06 -18.54
N PRO A 9 2.29 10.08 -17.57
CA PRO A 9 2.28 9.13 -16.47
C PRO A 9 0.97 9.28 -15.70
N THR A 10 0.08 8.29 -15.81
CA THR A 10 -1.13 8.19 -14.99
C THR A 10 -0.82 7.26 -13.82
N SER A 11 -0.90 7.78 -12.59
CA SER A 11 -0.81 6.91 -11.43
C SER A 11 -2.04 6.02 -11.38
N ARG A 12 -1.86 4.72 -11.64
CA ARG A 12 -2.92 3.70 -11.52
C ARG A 12 -3.26 3.37 -10.06
N ILE A 13 -2.51 3.91 -9.10
CA ILE A 13 -2.70 3.72 -7.67
C ILE A 13 -2.93 5.11 -7.06
N SER A 14 -4.19 5.49 -6.95
CA SER A 14 -4.56 6.73 -6.30
C SER A 14 -4.53 6.49 -4.79
N VAL A 15 -3.51 6.98 -4.10
CA VAL A 15 -3.46 7.01 -2.62
C VAL A 15 -4.76 7.61 -2.06
N ARG A 16 -5.32 8.58 -2.76
CA ARG A 16 -6.64 9.16 -2.47
C ARG A 16 -7.74 8.09 -2.44
N LYS A 17 -7.80 7.19 -3.41
CA LYS A 17 -8.83 6.13 -3.45
C LYS A 17 -8.70 5.18 -2.25
N ALA A 18 -7.47 4.83 -1.86
CA ALA A 18 -7.24 4.04 -0.66
C ALA A 18 -7.75 4.78 0.60
N ILE A 19 -7.44 6.07 0.74
CA ILE A 19 -7.91 6.89 1.87
C ILE A 19 -9.43 7.01 1.88
N GLU A 20 -10.07 7.22 0.73
CA GLU A 20 -11.54 7.26 0.61
C GLU A 20 -12.17 5.96 1.14
N VAL A 21 -11.62 4.79 0.80
CA VAL A 21 -12.08 3.49 1.31
C VAL A 21 -11.84 3.35 2.82
N ILE A 22 -10.65 3.73 3.31
CA ILE A 22 -10.32 3.64 4.74
C ILE A 22 -11.22 4.54 5.58
N GLN A 23 -11.63 5.70 5.05
CA GLN A 23 -12.54 6.62 5.73
C GLN A 23 -13.93 6.03 5.96
N THR A 24 -14.39 5.09 5.13
CA THR A 24 -15.69 4.43 5.29
C THR A 24 -15.66 3.26 6.27
N PHE A 25 -14.53 2.98 6.92
CA PHE A 25 -14.45 1.89 7.90
C PHE A 25 -15.26 2.24 9.15
N ASP A 26 -16.02 1.26 9.61
CA ASP A 26 -16.69 1.27 10.91
C ASP A 26 -15.68 1.12 12.06
N ASP A 27 -16.17 1.24 13.29
CA ASP A 27 -15.36 1.15 14.50
C ASP A 27 -14.69 -0.23 14.64
N TYR A 28 -15.36 -1.30 14.21
CA TYR A 28 -14.81 -2.66 14.29
C TYR A 28 -13.63 -2.86 13.34
N LYS A 29 -13.73 -2.42 12.07
CA LYS A 29 -12.62 -2.44 11.11
C LYS A 29 -11.46 -1.57 11.59
N ARG A 30 -11.73 -0.40 12.16
CA ARG A 30 -10.72 0.51 12.72
C ARG A 30 -10.01 -0.10 13.92
N TRP A 31 -10.76 -0.72 14.82
CA TRP A 31 -10.21 -1.49 15.94
C TRP A 31 -9.33 -2.62 15.43
N LEU A 32 -9.82 -3.45 14.51
CA LEU A 32 -9.07 -4.56 13.93
C LEU A 32 -7.73 -4.10 13.35
N LEU A 33 -7.74 -3.05 12.51
CA LEU A 33 -6.51 -2.47 11.96
C LEU A 33 -5.53 -2.02 13.04
N THR A 34 -6.02 -1.44 14.12
CA THR A 34 -5.18 -0.99 15.23
C THR A 34 -4.56 -2.18 15.95
N GLU A 35 -5.35 -3.21 16.27
CA GLU A 35 -4.90 -4.41 16.97
C GLU A 35 -3.86 -5.21 16.19
N ILE A 36 -4.01 -5.32 14.86
CA ILE A 36 -3.03 -6.03 14.02
C ILE A 36 -1.75 -5.20 13.76
N GLY A 37 -1.66 -3.98 14.31
CA GLY A 37 -0.52 -3.09 14.13
C GLY A 37 -0.52 -2.34 12.80
N PHE A 38 -1.67 -2.10 12.18
CA PHE A 38 -1.82 -1.29 10.95
C PHE A 38 -2.52 0.05 11.20
N GLY A 39 -2.68 0.46 12.47
CA GLY A 39 -3.42 1.66 12.85
C GLY A 39 -2.85 2.98 12.29
N GLY A 40 -1.59 3.01 11.82
CA GLY A 40 -1.04 4.20 11.14
C GLY A 40 -1.74 4.52 9.82
N ILE A 41 -2.28 3.51 9.13
CA ILE A 41 -3.07 3.68 7.90
C ILE A 41 -4.30 4.56 8.14
N LEU A 42 -4.91 4.50 9.32
CA LEU A 42 -6.06 5.32 9.70
C LEU A 42 -5.71 6.81 9.82
N LYS A 43 -4.43 7.14 9.95
CA LYS A 43 -3.92 8.51 10.16
C LYS A 43 -3.38 9.15 8.87
N LEU A 44 -3.49 8.46 7.73
CA LEU A 44 -3.00 8.99 6.46
C LEU A 44 -3.79 10.24 6.06
N PRO A 45 -3.10 11.35 5.74
CA PRO A 45 -3.78 12.60 5.38
C PRO A 45 -4.40 12.49 3.99
N MET A 46 -5.63 12.98 3.83
CA MET A 46 -6.28 13.08 2.52
C MET A 46 -5.55 14.12 1.65
N LEU A 47 -4.69 13.66 0.74
CA LEU A 47 -3.98 14.51 -0.21
C LEU A 47 -4.90 14.85 -1.39
N GLN A 48 -5.59 16.00 -1.31
CA GLN A 48 -6.57 16.44 -2.30
C GLN A 48 -5.98 16.64 -3.71
N LYS A 49 -4.71 17.06 -3.80
CA LYS A 49 -4.01 17.29 -5.07
C LYS A 49 -2.63 16.61 -5.03
N LEU A 50 -2.55 15.42 -5.62
CA LEU A 50 -1.26 14.78 -5.94
C LEU A 50 -0.80 15.24 -7.31
N ASN A 51 0.33 15.94 -7.36
CA ASN A 51 0.96 16.32 -8.61
C ASN A 51 1.70 15.10 -9.19
N LEU A 52 1.13 14.47 -10.21
CA LEU A 52 1.70 13.28 -10.84
C LEU A 52 3.10 13.50 -11.41
N LYS A 53 3.40 14.70 -11.95
CA LYS A 53 4.75 15.04 -12.41
C LYS A 53 5.73 15.07 -11.24
N PHE A 54 5.31 15.64 -10.11
CA PHE A 54 6.11 15.66 -8.89
C PHE A 54 6.31 14.25 -8.31
N SER A 55 5.28 13.40 -8.31
CA SER A 55 5.41 12.01 -7.87
C SER A 55 6.38 11.22 -8.76
N ALA A 56 6.25 11.34 -10.09
CA ALA A 56 7.17 10.69 -11.03
C ALA A 56 8.61 11.20 -10.88
N TRP A 57 8.78 12.52 -10.71
CA TRP A 57 10.07 13.12 -10.41
C TRP A 57 10.66 12.63 -9.07
N THR A 58 9.84 12.54 -8.02
CA THR A 58 10.28 12.02 -6.72
C THR A 58 10.75 10.58 -6.85
N MET A 59 9.99 9.75 -7.58
CA MET A 59 10.36 8.36 -7.85
C MET A 59 11.64 8.24 -8.67
N SER A 60 11.92 9.15 -9.61
CA SER A 60 13.19 9.15 -10.36
C SER A 60 14.41 9.53 -9.50
N LYS A 61 14.19 10.09 -8.31
CA LYS A 61 15.23 10.37 -7.31
C LYS A 61 15.46 9.21 -6.34
N VAL A 62 14.65 8.15 -6.38
CA VAL A 62 14.80 7.01 -5.47
C VAL A 62 15.99 6.14 -5.92
N TYR A 63 16.95 5.97 -5.03
CA TYR A 63 18.06 5.05 -5.17
C TYR A 63 17.81 3.82 -4.28
N VAL A 64 17.36 2.73 -4.89
CA VAL A 64 16.82 1.54 -4.20
C VAL A 64 17.84 0.86 -3.30
N GLU A 65 19.05 0.58 -3.81
CA GLU A 65 20.08 -0.16 -3.04
C GLU A 65 20.55 0.59 -1.80
N ARG A 66 20.55 1.93 -1.87
CA ARG A 66 20.91 2.83 -0.76
C ARG A 66 19.72 3.17 0.13
N ARG A 67 18.51 2.76 -0.25
CA ARG A 67 17.24 3.13 0.43
C ARG A 67 17.18 4.64 0.69
N ALA A 68 17.33 5.41 -0.38
CA ALA A 68 17.41 6.87 -0.27
C ALA A 68 16.71 7.60 -1.42
N ILE A 69 16.26 8.82 -1.15
CA ILE A 69 15.82 9.80 -2.14
C ILE A 69 16.95 10.82 -2.31
N VAL A 70 17.58 10.84 -3.48
CA VAL A 70 18.74 11.69 -3.80
C VAL A 70 18.25 12.93 -4.53
N LEU A 71 18.07 14.03 -3.80
CA LEU A 71 17.60 15.30 -4.36
C LEU A 71 18.75 16.07 -5.03
N SER A 72 19.95 15.98 -4.46
CA SER A 72 21.20 16.51 -5.00
C SER A 72 22.40 15.75 -4.40
N GLU A 73 23.62 16.10 -4.80
CA GLU A 73 24.86 15.53 -4.23
C GLU A 73 24.98 15.73 -2.72
N THR A 74 24.41 16.82 -2.20
CA THR A 74 24.46 17.18 -0.77
C THR A 74 23.16 16.92 -0.01
N LYS A 75 22.06 16.61 -0.72
CA LYS A 75 20.74 16.36 -0.10
C LYS A 75 20.26 14.95 -0.42
N VAL A 76 20.50 14.06 0.53
CA VAL A 76 20.10 12.65 0.48
C VAL A 76 19.20 12.34 1.66
N LEU A 77 17.97 11.93 1.40
CA LEU A 77 17.03 11.48 2.42
C LEU A 77 17.04 9.95 2.47
N LYS A 78 17.64 9.38 3.50
CA LYS A 78 17.56 7.93 3.74
C LYS A 78 16.20 7.57 4.34
N PHE A 79 15.73 6.37 4.05
CA PHE A 79 14.55 5.80 4.67
C PHE A 79 14.79 4.34 5.06
N PHE A 80 14.19 3.92 6.15
CA PHE A 80 14.32 2.58 6.71
C PHE A 80 12.96 1.98 7.04
N ALA A 81 12.94 0.71 7.46
CA ALA A 81 11.70 0.02 7.79
C ALA A 81 10.97 0.71 8.95
N GLU A 82 11.73 1.33 9.87
CA GLU A 82 11.24 2.10 11.00
C GLU A 82 10.48 3.35 10.56
N ASP A 83 10.90 4.01 9.46
CA ASP A 83 10.18 5.16 8.90
C ASP A 83 8.83 4.72 8.32
N ILE A 84 8.80 3.57 7.65
CA ILE A 84 7.57 2.96 7.13
C ILE A 84 6.63 2.58 8.27
N HIS A 85 7.15 1.98 9.34
CA HIS A 85 6.38 1.70 10.55
C HIS A 85 5.82 2.96 11.18
N LYS A 86 6.63 4.01 11.31
CA LYS A 86 6.20 5.29 11.90
C LYS A 86 5.06 5.94 11.12
N VAL A 87 5.06 5.83 9.79
CA VAL A 87 4.04 6.43 8.92
C VAL A 87 2.79 5.56 8.79
N PHE A 88 2.97 4.27 8.50
CA PHE A 88 1.86 3.37 8.14
C PHE A 88 1.41 2.48 9.31
N GLY A 89 2.14 2.47 10.43
CA GLY A 89 1.91 1.57 11.56
C GLY A 89 2.47 0.16 11.34
N ILE A 90 2.73 -0.24 10.08
CA ILE A 90 3.12 -1.60 9.68
C ILE A 90 4.13 -2.21 10.67
N PRO A 91 3.87 -3.40 11.23
CA PRO A 91 4.76 -3.99 12.21
C PRO A 91 6.20 -4.10 11.70
N CYS A 92 7.14 -3.52 12.46
CA CYS A 92 8.57 -3.53 12.14
C CYS A 92 9.35 -4.10 13.31
N GLY A 93 9.84 -5.32 13.16
CA GLY A 93 10.60 -6.01 14.19
C GLY A 93 11.40 -7.18 13.64
N HIS A 94 12.17 -7.81 14.52
CA HIS A 94 13.10 -8.89 14.18
C HIS A 94 12.42 -10.24 13.86
N ARG A 95 11.10 -10.34 14.10
CA ARG A 95 10.35 -11.57 13.85
C ARG A 95 9.93 -11.63 12.39
N ASN A 96 10.33 -12.70 11.72
CA ASN A 96 9.83 -13.00 10.39
C ASN A 96 8.33 -13.33 10.48
N VAL A 97 7.49 -12.62 9.70
CA VAL A 97 6.03 -12.84 9.63
C VAL A 97 5.70 -14.27 9.19
N LYS A 98 6.59 -14.91 8.42
CA LYS A 98 6.43 -16.30 8.00
C LYS A 98 6.66 -17.30 9.15
N GLY A 99 7.35 -16.90 10.23
CA GLY A 99 7.86 -17.80 11.27
C GLY A 99 9.15 -18.50 10.86
N ARG A 100 9.65 -19.39 11.73
CA ARG A 100 10.94 -20.09 11.54
C ARG A 100 10.93 -21.04 10.34
N ASP A 101 9.79 -21.68 10.08
CA ASP A 101 9.60 -22.71 9.04
C ASP A 101 8.54 -22.31 8.01
N GLY A 102 8.31 -21.01 7.85
CA GLY A 102 7.21 -20.48 7.06
C GLY A 102 7.40 -20.62 5.56
N PHE A 103 7.09 -21.80 5.03
CA PHE A 103 6.96 -22.02 3.59
C PHE A 103 5.52 -21.75 3.16
N ILE A 104 5.28 -20.59 2.57
CA ILE A 104 3.98 -20.30 1.94
C ILE A 104 3.95 -21.06 0.61
N LYS A 105 3.21 -22.17 0.60
CA LYS A 105 2.95 -22.96 -0.61
C LYS A 105 2.37 -22.08 -1.73
N PRO A 106 2.85 -22.15 -2.98
CA PRO A 106 2.28 -21.41 -4.11
C PRO A 106 0.76 -21.62 -4.26
N GLU A 107 0.28 -22.81 -3.90
CA GLU A 107 -1.14 -23.17 -3.89
C GLU A 107 -1.92 -22.34 -2.87
N ALA A 108 -1.33 -22.07 -1.69
CA ALA A 108 -1.95 -21.22 -0.67
C ALA A 108 -2.04 -19.76 -1.14
N VAL A 109 -0.99 -19.24 -1.81
CA VAL A 109 -1.03 -17.91 -2.43
C VAL A 109 -2.14 -17.84 -3.49
N THR A 110 -2.22 -18.86 -4.34
CA THR A 110 -3.23 -18.95 -5.40
C THR A 110 -4.65 -19.03 -4.82
N PHE A 111 -4.84 -19.84 -3.79
CA PHE A 111 -6.11 -19.94 -3.06
C PHE A 111 -6.52 -18.59 -2.47
N ILE A 112 -5.62 -17.92 -1.75
CA ILE A 112 -5.88 -16.59 -1.18
C ILE A 112 -6.25 -15.60 -2.28
N LYS A 113 -5.48 -15.54 -3.37
CA LYS A 113 -5.78 -14.65 -4.51
C LYS A 113 -7.16 -14.91 -5.09
N ARG A 114 -7.53 -16.17 -5.30
CA ARG A 114 -8.84 -16.56 -5.83
C ARG A 114 -9.98 -16.19 -4.87
N THR A 115 -9.83 -16.47 -3.58
CA THR A 115 -10.82 -16.12 -2.55
C THR A 115 -11.04 -14.60 -2.45
N LEU A 116 -9.98 -13.82 -2.65
CA LEU A 116 -10.03 -12.37 -2.66
C LEU A 116 -10.43 -11.77 -4.02
N GLY A 117 -10.66 -12.59 -5.05
CA GLY A 117 -10.93 -12.14 -6.43
C GLY A 117 -9.75 -11.42 -7.10
N MET A 118 -8.55 -11.54 -6.54
CA MET A 118 -7.29 -10.90 -6.96
C MET A 118 -6.44 -11.78 -7.89
N ASP A 119 -6.99 -12.87 -8.43
CA ASP A 119 -6.37 -13.73 -9.44
C ASP A 119 -6.47 -13.17 -10.87
N ARG A 120 -7.25 -12.09 -11.05
CA ARG A 120 -7.41 -11.38 -12.34
C ARG A 120 -6.31 -10.32 -12.54
N THR A 121 -5.94 -10.05 -13.79
CA THR A 121 -4.90 -9.06 -14.13
C THR A 121 -5.48 -7.65 -14.30
N GLY A 122 -4.65 -6.64 -14.08
CA GLY A 122 -4.98 -5.24 -14.38
C GLY A 122 -5.94 -4.57 -13.39
N VAL A 123 -6.79 -3.65 -13.87
CA VAL A 123 -7.70 -2.82 -13.07
C VAL A 123 -8.70 -3.66 -12.24
N HIS A 124 -8.97 -4.88 -12.68
CA HIS A 124 -9.92 -5.79 -12.02
C HIS A 124 -9.45 -6.29 -10.65
N SER A 125 -8.15 -6.40 -10.39
CA SER A 125 -7.65 -6.86 -9.08
C SER A 125 -7.81 -5.80 -8.00
N LEU A 126 -7.64 -4.52 -8.33
CA LEU A 126 -7.82 -3.41 -7.38
C LEU A 126 -9.29 -3.22 -7.01
N ARG A 127 -10.20 -3.35 -8.00
CA ARG A 127 -11.64 -3.33 -7.73
C ARG A 127 -12.07 -4.49 -6.83
N ALA A 128 -11.54 -5.70 -7.08
CA ALA A 128 -11.82 -6.84 -6.22
C ALA A 128 -11.33 -6.63 -4.78
N ALA A 129 -10.16 -6.02 -4.60
CA ALA A 129 -9.64 -5.66 -3.28
C ALA A 129 -10.52 -4.61 -2.57
N GLU A 130 -10.97 -3.59 -3.29
CA GLU A 130 -11.91 -2.59 -2.78
C GLU A 130 -13.23 -3.23 -2.34
N GLU A 131 -13.87 -4.01 -3.22
CA GLU A 131 -15.11 -4.73 -2.93
C GLU A 131 -14.96 -5.69 -1.75
N PHE A 132 -13.81 -6.37 -1.63
CA PHE A 132 -13.50 -7.23 -0.49
C PHE A 132 -13.49 -6.46 0.83
N VAL A 133 -12.75 -5.35 0.87
CA VAL A 133 -12.54 -4.53 2.06
C VAL A 133 -13.81 -3.78 2.47
N MET A 134 -14.68 -3.46 1.52
CA MET A 134 -15.96 -2.81 1.80
C MET A 134 -17.02 -3.72 2.41
N ARG A 135 -16.88 -5.06 2.34
CA ARG A 135 -17.85 -5.98 2.95
C ARG A 135 -18.05 -5.70 4.43
N ASP A 136 -19.27 -5.84 4.90
CA ASP A 136 -19.55 -5.81 6.33
C ASP A 136 -18.82 -6.96 7.02
N ILE A 137 -18.03 -6.62 8.01
CA ILE A 137 -17.47 -7.57 8.96
C ILE A 137 -17.99 -7.14 10.32
N SER A 138 -18.88 -7.93 10.89
CA SER A 138 -19.23 -7.81 12.30
C SER A 138 -18.44 -8.85 13.09
N GLU A 139 -18.20 -8.56 14.37
CA GLU A 139 -17.88 -9.63 15.31
C GLU A 139 -19.10 -10.57 15.34
N PRO A 140 -18.96 -11.88 15.04
CA PRO A 140 -20.03 -12.80 15.36
C PRO A 140 -20.18 -12.74 16.87
N ALA A 141 -21.33 -12.23 17.35
CA ALA A 141 -21.64 -12.13 18.76
C ALA A 141 -21.31 -13.47 19.43
N ARG A 142 -20.29 -13.46 20.30
CA ARG A 142 -19.93 -14.61 21.13
C ARG A 142 -20.98 -14.84 22.21
#